data_AF-X0X8N4-F1
#
_entry.id   AF-X0X8N4-F1
#
_cell.length_a   1.000
_cell.length_b   1.000
_cell.length_c   1.000
_cell.angle_alpha   90.00
_cell.angle_beta   90.00
_cell.angle_gamma   90.00
#
_symmetry.space_group_name_H-M   'P 1'
#
loop_
_entity.id
_entity.type
_entity.pdbx_description
1 polymer ?
#
loop_
_entity_poly.entity_id
_entity_poly.type
_entity_poly.pdbx_seq_one_letter_code
_entity_poly.pdbx_strand_id
1 'polypeptide(L)'
;KEGERIVKCDCGFEFGDYQINWKLKCRIRVRDTFESIEKLYPKMMGSDPEWEVLREYFCPNCFTLLDVEAVPPGYPIIFNFLPDIDAFYEKWLGRNPPDKE
;
A
#
# COMPACT_ATOMS: atom_id res chain seq x y z
N LYS A 1 -18.02 -9.57 0.03
CA LYS A 1 -19.01 -10.50 0.61
C LYS A 1 -19.91 -9.70 1.54
N GLU A 2 -21.16 -10.10 1.74
CA GLU A 2 -22.11 -9.35 2.58
C GLU A 2 -21.52 -9.11 3.99
N GLY A 3 -21.48 -7.84 4.42
CA GLY A 3 -21.00 -7.42 5.73
C GLY A 3 -19.48 -7.38 5.96
N GLU A 4 -18.65 -7.90 5.06
CA GLU A 4 -17.18 -7.91 5.25
C GLU A 4 -16.51 -6.62 4.76
N ARG A 5 -15.71 -5.97 5.62
CA ARG A 5 -14.87 -4.83 5.27
C ARG A 5 -13.57 -5.31 4.61
N ILE A 6 -13.48 -5.14 3.29
CA ILE A 6 -12.39 -5.68 2.46
C ILE A 6 -11.67 -4.53 1.74
N VAL A 7 -10.33 -4.54 1.77
CA VAL A 7 -9.51 -3.63 0.96
C VAL A 7 -9.47 -4.13 -0.49
N LYS A 8 -9.73 -3.24 -1.44
CA LYS A 8 -9.81 -3.57 -2.87
C LYS A 8 -9.02 -2.60 -3.72
N CYS A 9 -8.53 -3.09 -4.85
CA CYS A 9 -8.12 -2.24 -5.97
C CYS A 9 -9.36 -1.86 -6.81
N ASP A 10 -9.29 -0.74 -7.53
CA ASP A 10 -10.34 -0.28 -8.46
C ASP A 10 -10.69 -1.34 -9.53
N CYS A 11 -9.75 -2.22 -9.90
CA CYS A 11 -10.01 -3.32 -10.83
C CYS A 11 -10.84 -4.47 -10.21
N GLY A 12 -11.24 -4.35 -8.95
CA GLY A 12 -12.00 -5.36 -8.20
C GLY A 12 -11.16 -6.44 -7.51
N PHE A 13 -9.82 -6.38 -7.58
CA PHE A 13 -8.97 -7.34 -6.85
C PHE A 13 -9.10 -7.12 -5.34
N GLU A 14 -9.34 -8.19 -4.59
CA GLU A 14 -9.54 -8.15 -3.15
C GLU A 14 -8.25 -8.51 -2.40
N PHE A 15 -7.74 -7.57 -1.59
CA PHE A 15 -6.60 -7.80 -0.70
C PHE A 15 -7.01 -8.44 0.64
N GLY A 16 -8.32 -8.51 0.95
CA GLY A 16 -8.85 -9.14 2.16
C GLY A 16 -9.14 -8.17 3.29
N ASP A 17 -9.12 -8.67 4.53
CA ASP A 17 -9.49 -7.92 5.74
C ASP A 17 -8.73 -6.59 5.85
N TYR A 18 -9.46 -5.50 6.10
CA TYR A 18 -8.92 -4.15 6.25
C TYR A 18 -7.96 -3.97 7.44
N GLN A 19 -7.97 -4.88 8.40
CA GLN A 19 -7.07 -4.87 9.55
C GLN A 19 -5.68 -5.44 9.22
N ILE A 20 -5.55 -6.13 8.09
CA ILE A 20 -4.28 -6.70 7.63
C ILE A 20 -3.67 -5.78 6.58
N ASN A 21 -2.37 -5.52 6.70
CA ASN A 21 -1.67 -4.69 5.73
C ASN A 21 -1.76 -5.28 4.30
N TRP A 22 -2.51 -4.59 3.43
CA TRP A 22 -2.78 -5.00 2.05
C TRP A 22 -1.50 -5.18 1.21
N LYS A 23 -0.42 -4.49 1.58
CA LYS A 23 0.90 -4.62 0.93
C LYS A 23 1.47 -6.04 1.00
N LEU A 24 1.09 -6.82 2.02
CA LEU A 24 1.52 -8.23 2.16
C LEU A 24 0.98 -9.14 1.04
N LYS A 25 -0.01 -8.67 0.28
CA LYS A 25 -0.59 -9.39 -0.86
C LYS A 25 -0.32 -8.69 -2.20
N CYS A 26 0.55 -7.69 -2.23
CA CYS A 26 0.96 -7.02 -3.46
C CYS A 26 2.07 -7.76 -4.19
N ARG A 27 2.25 -7.44 -5.47
CA ARG A 27 3.52 -7.70 -6.17
C ARG A 27 4.45 -6.53 -5.87
N ILE A 28 5.69 -6.81 -5.48
CA ILE A 28 6.64 -5.77 -5.08
C ILE A 28 7.81 -5.77 -6.06
N ARG A 29 8.16 -4.60 -6.59
CA ARG A 29 9.45 -4.38 -7.25
C ARG A 29 10.33 -3.54 -6.34
N VAL A 30 11.51 -4.04 -6.02
CA VAL A 30 12.51 -3.29 -5.26
C VAL A 30 13.53 -2.74 -6.25
N ARG A 31 13.88 -1.46 -6.10
CA ARG A 31 14.99 -0.80 -6.79
C ARG A 31 16.10 -0.59 -5.78
N ASP A 32 17.05 -1.51 -5.83
CA ASP A 32 18.18 -1.66 -4.91
C ASP A 32 19.53 -1.60 -5.64
N THR A 33 19.53 -1.04 -6.85
CA THR A 33 20.74 -0.81 -7.64
C THR A 33 20.70 0.55 -8.32
N PHE A 34 21.86 1.17 -8.52
CA PHE A 34 21.97 2.42 -9.27
C PHE A 34 21.31 2.30 -10.66
N GLU A 35 21.51 1.21 -11.39
CA GLU A 35 20.87 0.99 -12.70
C GLU A 35 19.34 1.05 -12.62
N SER A 36 18.74 0.47 -11.59
CA SER A 36 17.29 0.47 -11.42
C SER A 36 16.73 1.83 -11.00
N ILE A 37 17.50 2.60 -10.23
CA ILE A 37 17.15 3.95 -9.74
C ILE A 37 17.32 4.99 -10.87
N GLU A 38 18.38 4.88 -11.65
CA GLU A 38 18.68 5.78 -12.77
C GLU A 38 17.68 5.65 -13.93
N LYS A 39 16.84 4.61 -13.93
CA LYS A 39 15.67 4.51 -14.82
C LYS A 39 14.57 5.51 -14.47
N LEU A 40 14.57 6.06 -13.25
CA LEU A 40 13.59 7.05 -12.77
C LEU A 40 14.22 8.43 -12.58
N TYR A 41 15.46 8.48 -12.12
CA TYR A 41 16.15 9.72 -11.78
C TYR A 41 17.42 9.90 -12.61
N PRO A 42 17.82 11.14 -12.98
CA PRO A 42 19.14 11.37 -13.54
C PRO A 42 20.25 10.90 -12.58
N LYS A 43 21.40 10.53 -13.15
CA LYS A 43 22.59 10.15 -12.38
C LYS A 43 22.92 11.20 -11.31
N MET A 44 23.23 10.74 -10.10
CA MET A 44 23.47 11.55 -8.89
C MET A 44 22.24 12.29 -8.30
N MET A 45 21.03 12.12 -8.86
CA MET A 45 19.81 12.76 -8.34
C MET A 45 18.82 11.77 -7.70
N GLY A 46 19.12 10.47 -7.74
CA GLY A 46 18.35 9.42 -7.06
C GLY A 46 18.93 9.02 -5.71
N SER A 47 18.30 8.05 -5.05
CA SER A 47 18.82 7.48 -3.80
C SER A 47 20.08 6.63 -4.03
N ASP A 48 20.95 6.57 -3.02
CA ASP A 48 22.02 5.58 -2.97
C ASP A 48 21.43 4.26 -2.45
N PRO A 49 21.50 3.14 -3.22
CA PRO A 49 20.87 1.88 -2.85
C PRO A 49 21.41 1.25 -1.56
N GLU A 50 22.61 1.62 -1.10
CA GLU A 50 23.13 1.14 0.19
C GLU A 50 22.42 1.82 1.37
N TRP A 51 21.82 2.99 1.15
CA TRP A 51 21.16 3.79 2.19
C TRP A 51 19.63 3.73 2.09
N GLU A 52 19.08 3.74 0.89
CA GLU A 52 17.64 3.80 0.65
C GLU A 52 17.26 3.06 -0.64
N VAL A 53 16.34 2.11 -0.51
CA VAL A 53 15.72 1.38 -1.63
C VAL A 53 14.32 1.91 -1.89
N LEU A 54 13.90 1.88 -3.15
CA LEU A 54 12.51 2.17 -3.52
C LEU A 54 11.74 0.86 -3.68
N ARG A 55 10.63 0.72 -2.95
CA ARG A 55 9.72 -0.43 -3.04
C ARG A 55 8.42 0.01 -3.68
N GLU A 56 8.16 -0.48 -4.88
CA GLU A 56 6.96 -0.20 -5.65
C GLU A 56 5.95 -1.35 -5.44
N TYR A 57 4.76 -1.03 -4.92
CA TYR A 57 3.71 -2.01 -4.61
C TYR A 57 2.62 -1.98 -5.67
N PHE A 58 2.45 -3.09 -6.38
CA PHE A 58 1.51 -3.21 -7.49
C PHE A 58 0.34 -4.13 -7.15
N CYS A 59 -0.84 -3.78 -7.69
CA CYS A 59 -1.98 -4.69 -7.72
C CYS A 59 -1.61 -5.99 -8.48
N PRO A 60 -1.85 -7.19 -7.91
CA PRO A 60 -1.50 -8.45 -8.58
C PRO A 60 -2.26 -8.74 -9.87
N ASN A 61 -3.38 -8.06 -10.11
CA ASN A 61 -4.26 -8.28 -11.26
C ASN A 61 -4.01 -7.24 -12.37
N CYS A 62 -4.23 -5.95 -12.10
CA CYS A 62 -4.14 -4.90 -13.12
C CYS A 62 -2.78 -4.18 -13.16
N PHE A 63 -1.85 -4.51 -12.26
CA PHE A 63 -0.53 -3.86 -12.15
C PHE A 63 -0.55 -2.34 -11.93
N THR A 64 -1.66 -1.77 -11.44
CA THR A 64 -1.67 -0.39 -10.94
C THR A 64 -0.65 -0.26 -9.83
N LEU A 65 0.18 0.79 -9.87
CA LEU A 65 1.08 1.17 -8.78
C LEU A 65 0.26 1.80 -7.66
N LEU A 66 0.17 1.12 -6.52
CA LEU A 66 -0.71 1.49 -5.41
C LEU A 66 0.02 2.29 -4.33
N ASP A 67 1.31 2.02 -4.12
CA ASP A 67 2.14 2.80 -3.20
C ASP A 67 3.63 2.67 -3.56
N VAL A 68 4.44 3.61 -3.09
CA VAL A 68 5.90 3.59 -3.18
C VAL A 68 6.48 3.93 -1.82
N GLU A 69 7.33 3.04 -1.30
CA GLU A 69 8.10 3.32 -0.09
C GLU A 69 9.56 3.61 -0.45
N ALA A 70 10.12 4.65 0.15
CA ALA A 70 11.54 4.96 0.14
C ALA A 70 12.07 4.74 1.55
N VAL A 71 12.82 3.65 1.75
CA VAL A 71 13.23 3.18 3.08
C VAL A 71 14.61 2.55 3.06
N PRO A 72 15.30 2.45 4.21
CA PRO A 72 16.55 1.69 4.29
C PRO A 72 16.39 0.20 3.93
N PRO A 73 17.45 -0.46 3.42
CA PRO A 73 17.47 -1.90 3.24
C PRO A 73 17.07 -2.66 4.52
N GLY A 74 16.20 -3.66 4.37
CA GLY A 74 15.72 -4.49 5.48
C GLY A 74 14.61 -3.88 6.36
N TYR A 75 14.18 -2.64 6.10
CA TYR A 75 13.08 -2.03 6.86
C TYR A 75 11.77 -2.84 6.70
N PRO A 76 10.94 -2.99 7.75
CA PRO A 76 9.64 -3.66 7.64
C PRO A 76 8.71 -2.99 6.61
N ILE A 77 7.72 -3.73 6.11
CA ILE A 77 6.66 -3.13 5.27
C ILE A 77 5.77 -2.26 6.15
N ILE A 78 5.54 -1.01 5.74
CA ILE A 78 4.79 -0.04 6.54
C ILE A 78 3.30 -0.33 6.42
N PHE A 79 2.59 -0.43 7.54
CA PHE A 79 1.13 -0.43 7.54
C PHE A 79 0.64 1.01 7.74
N ASN A 80 0.36 1.69 6.63
CA ASN A 80 0.13 3.14 6.65
C ASN A 80 -1.10 3.55 7.45
N PHE A 81 -2.16 2.76 7.43
CA PHE A 81 -3.43 3.18 8.01
C PHE A 81 -4.31 2.02 8.45
N LEU A 82 -4.77 2.09 9.70
CA LEU A 82 -5.75 1.20 10.31
C LEU A 82 -6.90 2.07 10.87
N PRO A 83 -7.97 2.34 10.08
CA PRO A 83 -9.05 3.21 10.49
C PRO A 83 -9.98 2.56 11.52
N ASP A 84 -10.41 3.33 12.51
CA ASP A 84 -11.61 3.01 13.30
C ASP A 84 -12.86 3.46 12.52
N ILE A 85 -13.33 2.57 11.64
CA ILE A 85 -14.47 2.84 10.74
C ILE A 85 -15.75 3.04 11.57
N ASP A 86 -15.94 2.28 12.64
CA ASP A 86 -17.15 2.37 13.47
C ASP A 86 -17.21 3.70 14.22
N ALA A 87 -16.12 4.12 14.87
CA ALA A 87 -16.10 5.42 15.53
C ALA A 87 -16.30 6.57 14.54
N PHE A 88 -15.70 6.48 13.36
CA PHE A 88 -15.86 7.50 12.33
C PHE A 88 -17.34 7.66 11.93
N TYR A 89 -18.04 6.58 11.62
CA TYR A 89 -19.45 6.65 11.21
C TYR A 89 -20.37 6.97 12.39
N GLU A 90 -20.30 6.21 13.47
CA GLU A 90 -21.29 6.26 14.55
C GLU A 90 -21.11 7.49 15.43
N LYS A 91 -19.86 7.84 15.80
CA LYS A 91 -19.59 8.93 16.75
C LYS A 91 -19.36 10.27 16.07
N TRP A 92 -18.70 10.28 14.91
CA TRP A 92 -18.33 11.55 14.26
C TRP A 92 -19.36 11.97 13.22
N LEU A 93 -19.90 11.03 12.44
CA LEU A 93 -20.91 11.33 11.42
C LEU A 93 -22.36 11.14 11.92
N GLY A 94 -22.56 10.48 13.06
CA GLY A 94 -23.89 10.26 13.64
C GLY A 94 -24.80 9.36 12.80
N ARG A 95 -24.23 8.40 12.05
CA ARG A 95 -24.97 7.44 11.22
C ARG A 95 -24.33 6.05 11.26
N ASN A 96 -25.09 5.02 10.91
CA ASN A 96 -24.54 3.66 10.81
C ASN A 96 -23.53 3.58 9.65
N PRO A 97 -22.49 2.74 9.76
CA PRO A 97 -21.62 2.43 8.64
C PRO A 97 -22.41 1.59 7.61
N PRO A 98 -22.06 1.65 6.31
CA PRO A 98 -22.84 1.00 5.24
C PRO A 98 -23.00 -0.51 5.38
N ASP A 99 -22.08 -1.18 6.08
CA ASP A 99 -22.14 -2.62 6.37
C ASP A 99 -23.09 -2.99 7.52
N LYS A 100 -23.64 -2.00 8.25
CA LYS A 100 -24.60 -2.16 9.35
C LYS A 100 -25.92 -1.42 9.10
N GLU A 101 -26.22 -1.09 7.85
CA GLU A 101 -27.54 -0.56 7.45
C GLU A 101 -28.63 -1.64 7.49
#